data_AF-A0AAU6TDG4-F1
#
_entry.id   AF-A0AAU6TDG4-F1
#
_cell.length_a   1.000
_cell.length_b   1.000
_cell.length_c   1.000
_cell.angle_alpha   90.00
_cell.angle_beta   90.00
_cell.angle_gamma   90.00
#
_symmetry.space_group_name_H-M   'P 1'
#
loop_
_entity.id
_entity.type
_entity.pdbx_description
1 polymer ?
#
loop_
_entity_poly.entity_id
_entity_poly.type
_entity_poly.pdbx_seq_one_letter_code
_entity_poly.pdbx_strand_id
1 'polypeptide(L)'
;MKGWGLLLTCLLLAGCTQWPPQGYGGLAEVRPTRLPVNEDERRLWSGYDERQQELDQQLATLQQAHLRDCMPAGLKLLQSQRVDIVRDMHGRLWSEVAWRQAMLAQSLQQVRLQLEQTSREGCRADWSGLPLRQWGQT
;
A
#
# COMPACT_ATOMS: atom_id res chain seq x y z
N MET A 1 -40.10 0.26 37.29
CA MET A 1 -39.09 1.09 36.58
C MET A 1 -37.67 0.73 37.05
N LYS A 2 -37.15 -0.46 36.70
CA LYS A 2 -35.80 -0.92 37.13
C LYS A 2 -34.89 -1.40 35.97
N GLY A 3 -35.40 -1.45 34.74
CA GLY A 3 -34.67 -1.99 33.58
C GLY A 3 -33.85 -0.97 32.78
N TRP A 4 -34.09 0.33 32.96
CA TRP A 4 -33.42 1.37 32.16
C TRP A 4 -31.97 1.64 32.58
N GLY A 5 -31.62 1.43 33.85
CA GLY A 5 -30.25 1.60 34.32
C GLY A 5 -29.27 0.59 33.71
N LEU A 6 -29.71 -0.67 33.54
CA LEU A 6 -28.91 -1.75 32.97
C LEU A 6 -28.62 -1.56 31.47
N LEU A 7 -29.60 -1.07 30.71
CA LEU A 7 -29.43 -0.77 29.28
C LEU A 7 -28.44 0.38 29.04
N LEU A 8 -28.43 1.39 29.91
CA LEU A 8 -27.49 2.52 29.84
C LEU A 8 -26.04 2.10 30.16
N THR A 9 -25.84 1.21 31.13
CA THR A 9 -24.50 0.67 31.41
C THR A 9 -23.97 -0.23 30.30
N CYS A 10 -24.83 -1.01 29.62
CA CYS A 10 -24.41 -1.81 28.47
C CYS A 10 -24.01 -0.96 27.26
N LEU A 11 -24.67 0.18 27.02
CA LEU A 11 -24.31 1.11 25.95
C LEU A 11 -22.98 1.84 26.22
N LEU A 12 -22.67 2.15 27.48
CA LEU A 12 -21.40 2.79 27.86
C LEU A 12 -20.20 1.83 27.78
N LEU A 13 -20.41 0.52 27.97
CA LEU A 13 -19.37 -0.51 27.84
C LEU A 13 -19.11 -0.93 26.38
N ALA A 14 -19.98 -0.55 25.44
CA ALA A 14 -19.82 -0.83 24.01
C ALA A 14 -18.90 0.18 23.28
N GLY A 15 -18.24 1.09 24.02
CA GLY A 15 -17.38 2.15 23.47
C GLY A 15 -15.99 1.70 22.96
N CYS A 16 -15.70 0.40 22.89
CA CYS A 16 -14.36 -0.09 22.52
C CYS A 16 -14.32 -1.01 21.29
N THR A 17 -15.32 -0.97 20.42
CA THR A 17 -15.29 -1.70 19.13
C THR A 17 -15.41 -0.77 17.93
N GLN A 18 -14.82 0.44 18.01
CA GLN A 18 -14.61 1.22 16.81
C GLN A 18 -13.45 0.61 16.04
N TRP A 19 -13.79 -0.32 15.12
CA TRP A 19 -12.85 -0.79 14.13
C TRP A 19 -12.45 0.42 13.29
N PRO A 20 -11.15 0.69 13.12
CA PRO A 20 -10.71 1.77 12.24
C PRO A 20 -11.26 1.50 10.83
N PRO A 21 -11.53 2.55 10.04
CA PRO A 21 -12.06 2.39 8.69
C PRO A 21 -11.19 1.41 7.89
N GLN A 22 -11.84 0.55 7.12
CA GLN A 22 -11.21 -0.41 6.22
C GLN A 22 -9.99 0.20 5.48
N GLY A 23 -8.83 -0.47 5.60
CA GLY A 23 -7.53 0.02 5.09
C GLY A 23 -6.61 0.65 6.14
N TYR A 24 -7.08 0.78 7.39
CA TYR A 24 -6.25 1.04 8.56
C TYR A 24 -6.21 -0.26 9.37
N GLY A 25 -5.29 -1.17 9.07
CA GLY A 25 -4.95 -2.20 10.05
C GLY A 25 -4.57 -1.53 11.37
N GLY A 26 -4.75 -2.26 12.46
CA GLY A 26 -4.59 -1.74 13.83
C GLY A 26 -3.25 -1.03 14.04
N LEU A 27 -3.08 -0.39 15.20
CA LEU A 27 -1.97 0.48 15.63
C LEU A 27 -0.54 0.20 15.07
N ALA A 28 -0.24 -1.02 14.60
CA ALA A 28 0.89 -1.38 13.75
C ALA A 28 1.00 -0.59 12.42
N GLU A 29 -0.10 -0.15 11.81
CA GLU A 29 -0.05 0.56 10.50
C GLU A 29 0.06 2.08 10.62
N VAL A 30 -0.25 2.64 11.80
CA VAL A 30 -0.48 4.09 11.97
C VAL A 30 0.72 4.84 12.57
N ARG A 31 1.70 4.14 13.14
CA ARG A 31 2.91 4.80 13.65
C ARG A 31 4.18 4.01 13.32
N PRO A 32 5.20 4.67 12.74
CA PRO A 32 6.55 4.15 12.80
C PRO A 32 6.90 3.94 14.27
N THR A 33 7.14 2.69 14.65
CA THR A 33 7.74 2.35 15.93
C THR A 33 9.09 3.06 15.97
N ARG A 34 9.20 4.15 16.74
CA ARG A 34 10.48 4.88 16.96
C ARG A 34 11.38 4.04 17.86
N LEU A 35 11.88 2.94 17.29
CA LEU A 35 12.84 2.07 17.91
C LEU A 35 14.25 2.64 17.66
N PRO A 36 15.16 2.60 18.64
CA PRO A 36 16.53 3.06 18.46
C PRO A 36 17.23 2.26 17.36
N VAL A 37 18.09 2.91 16.60
CA VAL A 37 18.71 2.39 15.39
C VAL A 37 20.21 2.30 15.59
N ASN A 38 20.82 1.14 15.36
CA ASN A 38 22.28 1.02 15.42
C ASN A 38 22.93 1.58 14.12
N GLU A 39 24.25 1.56 14.01
CA GLU A 39 24.94 2.11 12.82
C GLU A 39 24.68 1.30 11.55
N ASP A 40 24.58 -0.03 11.66
CA ASP A 40 24.32 -0.92 10.52
C ASP A 40 22.89 -0.74 9.99
N GLU A 41 21.90 -0.67 10.90
CA GLU A 41 20.51 -0.39 10.58
C GLU A 41 20.36 1.01 9.97
N ARG A 42 21.18 2.00 10.36
CA ARG A 42 21.17 3.33 9.73
C ARG A 42 21.57 3.28 8.25
N ARG A 43 22.56 2.47 7.89
CA ARG A 43 22.95 2.27 6.48
C ARG A 43 21.86 1.56 5.68
N LEU A 44 21.22 0.55 6.28
CA LEU A 44 20.08 -0.13 5.66
C LEU A 44 18.92 0.84 5.43
N TRP A 45 18.64 1.72 6.40
CA TRP A 45 17.59 2.73 6.31
C TRP A 45 17.86 3.74 5.19
N SER A 46 19.09 4.28 5.11
CA SER A 46 19.42 5.23 4.04
C SER A 46 19.31 4.59 2.65
N GLY A 47 19.77 3.35 2.51
CA GLY A 47 19.63 2.61 1.25
C GLY A 47 18.19 2.20 0.93
N TYR A 48 17.33 2.05 1.96
CA TYR A 48 15.89 1.91 1.78
C TYR A 48 15.27 3.20 1.26
N ASP A 49 15.56 4.34 1.90
CA ASP A 49 14.96 5.64 1.59
C ASP A 49 15.28 6.06 0.14
N GLU A 50 16.53 5.91 -0.29
CA GLU A 50 16.96 6.22 -1.66
C GLU A 50 16.21 5.37 -2.70
N ARG A 51 16.18 4.05 -2.51
CA ARG A 51 15.46 3.14 -3.40
C ARG A 51 13.96 3.40 -3.40
N GLN A 52 13.38 3.67 -2.22
CA GLN A 52 11.96 3.95 -2.10
C GLN A 52 11.60 5.26 -2.82
N GLN A 53 12.46 6.28 -2.72
CA GLN A 53 12.27 7.53 -3.41
C GLN A 53 12.30 7.36 -4.93
N GLU A 54 13.20 6.53 -5.47
CA GLU A 54 13.25 6.23 -6.90
C GLU A 54 11.96 5.53 -7.37
N LEU A 55 11.49 4.51 -6.64
CA LEU A 55 10.25 3.80 -6.95
C LEU A 55 9.03 4.72 -6.90
N ASP A 56 8.99 5.61 -5.91
CA ASP A 56 7.92 6.60 -5.77
C ASP A 56 7.92 7.61 -6.92
N GLN A 57 9.10 8.04 -7.40
CA GLN A 57 9.23 8.90 -8.59
C GLN A 57 8.76 8.20 -9.86
N GLN A 58 9.10 6.91 -10.04
CA GLN A 58 8.64 6.12 -11.19
C GLN A 58 7.11 5.97 -11.17
N LEU A 59 6.53 5.67 -10.00
CA LEU A 59 5.08 5.58 -9.83
C LEU A 59 4.39 6.92 -10.15
N ALA A 60 4.95 8.04 -9.68
CA ALA A 60 4.43 9.38 -9.97
C ALA A 60 4.48 9.69 -11.48
N THR A 61 5.57 9.32 -12.14
CA THR A 61 5.73 9.47 -13.60
C THR A 61 4.65 8.69 -14.36
N LEU A 62 4.36 7.45 -13.96
CA LEU A 62 3.29 6.66 -14.57
C LEU A 62 1.91 7.27 -14.32
N GLN A 63 1.65 7.78 -13.12
CA GLN A 63 0.39 8.48 -12.82
C GLN A 63 0.18 9.70 -13.72
N GLN A 64 1.25 10.47 -13.98
CA GLN A 64 1.22 11.60 -14.92
C GLN A 64 0.99 11.15 -16.38
N ALA A 65 1.48 9.96 -16.74
CA ALA A 65 1.26 9.34 -18.05
C ALA A 65 -0.13 8.67 -18.20
N HIS A 66 -1.16 9.17 -17.49
CA HIS A 66 -2.54 8.66 -17.53
C HIS A 66 -2.74 7.23 -17.03
N LEU A 67 -1.83 6.68 -16.22
CA LEU A 67 -2.03 5.34 -15.62
C LEU A 67 -3.35 5.23 -14.87
N ARG A 68 -3.76 6.30 -14.18
CA ARG A 68 -5.02 6.35 -13.43
C ARG A 68 -6.24 6.13 -14.31
N ASP A 69 -6.22 6.70 -15.50
CA ASP A 69 -7.36 6.72 -16.41
C ASP A 69 -7.40 5.43 -17.24
N CYS A 70 -6.23 4.91 -17.63
CA CYS A 70 -6.11 3.77 -18.54
C CYS A 70 -6.02 2.42 -17.82
N MET A 71 -5.49 2.38 -16.60
CA MET A 71 -5.23 1.14 -15.86
C MET A 71 -5.42 1.33 -14.33
N PRO A 72 -6.62 1.71 -13.86
CA PRO A 72 -6.88 2.02 -12.45
C PRO A 72 -6.60 0.85 -11.49
N ALA A 73 -6.83 -0.40 -11.90
CA ALA A 73 -6.49 -1.57 -11.09
C ALA A 73 -4.97 -1.78 -11.00
N GLY A 74 -4.23 -1.53 -12.09
CA GLY A 74 -2.76 -1.56 -12.09
C GLY A 74 -2.18 -0.55 -11.12
N LEU A 75 -2.72 0.68 -11.11
CA LEU A 75 -2.35 1.69 -10.13
C LEU A 75 -2.63 1.24 -8.69
N LYS A 76 -3.80 0.63 -8.43
CA LYS A 76 -4.14 0.13 -7.09
C LYS A 76 -3.23 -0.99 -6.62
N LEU A 77 -2.85 -1.92 -7.50
CA LEU A 77 -1.89 -2.98 -7.20
C LEU A 77 -0.54 -2.40 -6.77
N LEU A 78 0.00 -1.45 -7.54
CA LEU A 78 1.27 -0.79 -7.22
C LEU A 78 1.21 -0.04 -5.87
N GLN A 79 0.10 0.64 -5.60
CA GLN A 79 -0.14 1.30 -4.31
C GLN A 79 -0.18 0.30 -3.14
N SER A 80 -0.81 -0.86 -3.34
CA SER A 80 -0.87 -1.93 -2.33
C SER A 80 0.52 -2.48 -2.01
N GLN A 81 1.32 -2.79 -3.05
CA GLN A 81 2.71 -3.25 -2.89
C GLN A 81 3.57 -2.22 -2.12
N ARG A 82 3.38 -0.93 -2.40
CA ARG A 82 4.06 0.15 -1.66
C ARG A 82 3.69 0.17 -0.17
N VAL A 83 2.41 -0.02 0.16
CA VAL A 83 1.95 -0.07 1.56
C VAL A 83 2.57 -1.25 2.29
N ASP A 84 2.62 -2.43 1.66
CA ASP A 84 3.27 -3.61 2.24
C ASP A 84 4.76 -3.36 2.55
N ILE A 85 5.50 -2.68 1.66
CA ILE A 85 6.90 -2.30 1.90
C ILE A 85 7.02 -1.43 3.16
N VAL A 86 6.15 -0.43 3.31
CA VAL A 86 6.15 0.47 4.47
C VAL A 86 5.83 -0.30 5.75
N ARG A 87 4.87 -1.23 5.70
CA ARG A 87 4.54 -2.11 6.84
C ARG A 87 5.73 -2.96 7.25
N ASP A 88 6.37 -3.62 6.30
CA ASP A 88 7.51 -4.52 6.58
C ASP A 88 8.74 -3.74 7.06
N MET A 89 8.90 -2.51 6.55
CA MET A 89 9.88 -1.55 7.04
C MET A 89 9.64 -1.20 8.51
N HIS A 90 8.40 -0.87 8.90
CA HIS A 90 8.07 -0.65 10.32
C HIS A 90 8.28 -1.89 11.20
N GLY A 91 8.12 -3.09 10.62
CA GLY A 91 8.45 -4.37 11.24
C GLY A 91 9.94 -4.71 11.29
N ARG A 92 10.82 -3.88 10.70
CA ARG A 92 12.27 -4.14 10.53
C ARG A 92 12.56 -5.46 9.81
N LEU A 93 11.68 -5.86 8.90
CA LEU A 93 11.84 -7.07 8.09
C LEU A 93 12.74 -6.75 6.88
N TRP A 94 14.02 -6.46 7.13
CA TRP A 94 14.93 -5.89 6.13
C TRP A 94 15.04 -6.71 4.83
N SER A 95 15.04 -8.04 4.94
CA SER A 95 15.05 -8.96 3.79
C SER A 95 13.76 -8.85 2.96
N GLU A 96 12.61 -8.81 3.64
CA GLU A 96 11.30 -8.67 3.00
C GLU A 96 11.16 -7.31 2.31
N VAL A 97 11.62 -6.25 2.97
CA VAL A 97 11.66 -4.89 2.40
C VAL A 97 12.46 -4.88 1.10
N ALA A 98 13.68 -5.43 1.11
CA ALA A 98 14.52 -5.46 -0.08
C ALA A 98 13.90 -6.29 -1.21
N TRP A 99 13.32 -7.46 -0.89
CA TRP A 99 12.64 -8.30 -1.86
C TRP A 99 11.40 -7.61 -2.46
N ARG A 100 10.56 -6.98 -1.63
CA ARG A 100 9.36 -6.26 -2.09
C ARG A 100 9.72 -5.02 -2.91
N GLN A 101 10.78 -4.29 -2.58
CA GLN A 101 11.28 -3.19 -3.40
C GLN A 101 11.67 -3.67 -4.81
N ALA A 102 12.33 -4.83 -4.92
CA ALA A 102 12.66 -5.43 -6.22
C ALA A 102 11.40 -5.86 -7.00
N MET A 103 10.43 -6.48 -6.32
CA MET A 103 9.14 -6.86 -6.91
C MET A 103 8.33 -5.65 -7.39
N LEU A 104 8.34 -4.55 -6.64
CA LEU A 104 7.70 -3.30 -7.04
C LEU A 104 8.38 -2.69 -8.26
N ALA A 105 9.72 -2.69 -8.32
CA ALA A 105 10.46 -2.24 -9.49
C ALA A 105 10.07 -3.03 -10.76
N GLN A 106 9.99 -4.36 -10.65
CA GLN A 106 9.56 -5.21 -11.75
C GLN A 106 8.11 -4.93 -12.17
N SER A 107 7.22 -4.74 -11.19
CA SER A 107 5.80 -4.44 -11.43
C SER A 107 5.63 -3.09 -12.11
N LEU A 108 6.38 -2.07 -11.71
CA LEU A 108 6.43 -0.75 -12.35
C LEU A 108 6.85 -0.86 -13.82
N GLN A 109 7.90 -1.64 -14.11
CA GLN A 109 8.37 -1.84 -15.48
C GLN A 109 7.33 -2.57 -16.35
N GLN A 110 6.66 -3.59 -15.81
CA GLN A 110 5.59 -4.29 -16.52
C GLN A 110 4.39 -3.38 -16.81
N VAL A 111 3.94 -2.63 -15.80
CA VAL A 111 2.82 -1.70 -15.94
C VAL A 111 3.15 -0.59 -16.93
N ARG A 112 4.40 -0.08 -16.95
CA ARG A 112 4.85 0.89 -17.94
C ARG A 112 4.67 0.37 -19.37
N LEU A 113 5.16 -0.84 -19.66
CA LEU A 113 5.05 -1.43 -20.98
C LEU A 113 3.59 -1.66 -21.39
N GLN A 114 2.75 -2.10 -20.46
CA GLN A 114 1.32 -2.27 -20.69
C GLN A 114 0.63 -0.93 -20.95
N LEU A 115 0.96 0.11 -20.19
CA LEU A 115 0.41 1.46 -20.38
C LEU A 115 0.81 2.04 -21.74
N GLU A 116 2.06 1.86 -22.17
CA GLU A 116 2.52 2.26 -23.51
C GLU A 116 1.74 1.54 -24.62
N GLN A 117 1.39 0.27 -24.44
CA GLN A 117 0.56 -0.48 -25.39
C GLN A 117 -0.91 -0.01 -25.37
N THR A 118 -1.52 0.08 -24.19
CA THR A 118 -2.93 0.47 -24.03
C THR A 118 -3.18 1.91 -24.47
N SER A 119 -2.24 2.83 -24.20
CA SER A 119 -2.35 4.22 -24.64
C SER A 119 -2.33 4.36 -26.16
N ARG A 120 -1.57 3.53 -26.89
CA ARG A 120 -1.56 3.50 -28.36
C ARG A 120 -2.87 2.99 -28.96
N GLU A 121 -3.47 1.98 -28.32
CA GLU A 121 -4.74 1.37 -28.74
C GLU A 121 -5.96 2.22 -28.34
N GLY A 122 -5.75 3.21 -27.47
CA GLY A 122 -6.81 4.02 -26.86
C GLY A 122 -7.31 3.39 -25.56
N CYS A 123 -7.31 4.18 -24.49
CA CYS A 123 -7.73 3.71 -23.18
C CYS A 123 -9.22 3.40 -23.17
N ARG A 124 -9.57 2.15 -22.84
CA ARG A 124 -10.96 1.69 -22.83
C ARG A 124 -11.55 1.82 -21.43
N ALA A 125 -12.76 2.38 -21.33
CA ALA A 125 -13.42 2.60 -20.05
C ALA A 125 -13.93 1.30 -19.37
N ASP A 126 -14.07 0.22 -20.13
CA ASP A 126 -14.49 -1.11 -19.66
C ASP A 126 -13.32 -2.00 -19.20
N TRP A 127 -12.08 -1.50 -19.30
CA TRP A 127 -10.86 -2.22 -18.96
C TRP A 127 -10.15 -1.54 -17.78
N SER A 128 -9.90 -2.30 -16.71
CA SER A 128 -9.29 -1.76 -15.49
C SER A 128 -7.75 -1.78 -15.49
N GLY A 129 -7.12 -2.35 -16.52
CA GLY A 129 -5.67 -2.53 -16.59
C GLY A 129 -5.19 -3.93 -16.19
N LEU A 130 -6.01 -4.71 -15.47
CA LEU A 130 -5.64 -6.05 -14.99
C LEU A 130 -6.79 -7.05 -15.18
N PRO A 131 -6.51 -8.29 -15.63
CA PRO A 131 -7.51 -9.34 -15.70
C PRO A 131 -8.01 -9.72 -14.30
N LEU A 132 -9.32 -9.99 -14.17
CA LEU A 132 -10.00 -10.29 -12.89
C LEU A 132 -9.28 -11.36 -12.04
N ARG A 133 -8.66 -12.36 -12.67
CA ARG A 133 -7.89 -13.41 -11.97
C ARG A 133 -6.73 -12.88 -11.11
N GLN A 134 -6.23 -11.68 -11.41
CA GLN A 134 -5.12 -11.05 -10.68
C GLN A 134 -5.61 -10.13 -9.55
N TRP A 135 -6.93 -9.92 -9.41
CA TRP A 135 -7.48 -9.05 -8.37
C TRP A 135 -7.55 -9.74 -6.99
N GLY A 136 -7.57 -11.08 -6.95
CA GLY A 136 -7.63 -11.85 -5.70
C GLY A 136 -6.28 -12.31 -5.15
N GLN A 137 -5.18 -11.88 -5.77
CA GLN A 137 -3.81 -12.15 -5.29
C GLN A 137 -3.21 -10.97 -4.50
N THR A 138 -4.00 -9.92 -4.26
CA THR A 138 -3.70 -8.80 -3.35
C THR A 138 -4.26 -9.07 -1.97
#